data_AF-F8KQS5-F1
#
_entry.id   AF-F8KQS5-F1
#
_cell.length_a   1.000
_cell.length_b   1.000
_cell.length_c   1.000
_cell.angle_alpha   90.00
_cell.angle_beta   90.00
_cell.angle_gamma   90.00
#
_symmetry.space_group_name_H-M   'P 1'
#
loop_
_entity.id
_entity.type
_entity.pdbx_description
1 polymer ?
#
loop_
_entity_poly.entity_id
_entity_poly.type
_entity_poly.pdbx_seq_one_letter_code
_entity_poly.pdbx_strand_id
1 'polypeptide(L)'
;MLALSNKITRLLLLALLVLNLQGKEKEHVLTIFIQIDNPKESQNAPFFKAFKALYDYMQKSSAKIDDDINDPNSPNNPDTAYLPALTWAMRHYTDASIPLAKAVAKQVPLFKEFKPKNTREELFLAHVKDMAMFNALDLIVVDLLEKKETFIAREFLHINAWLYAPLFNAHKAGLDVIAYLEQLHRLFSKNTDLCRINNIRDFNRARIYEERRKNIVPHKPFRKRLAQDMHEAHIPMQIFAHHADYSYWVSIVLNTIFDGGIAWDQISDTCVFRRVFWDFMDKNIQRIDPEHLADLFISRVIPLNRNAPFYNRLKNDNPKILKDTLKDHPTMCLSPKYLSPKSKQTCLQLFKTQSYNAKDIQEQLQLVRLISIDDSPCVYLDPKDKLQIFKSNNALCQALQKMKF
;
A
#
# COMPACT_ATOMS: atom_id res chain seq x y z
N MET A 1 -54.74 -32.05 -6.20
CA MET A 1 -53.41 -32.49 -5.70
C MET A 1 -52.23 -32.11 -6.62
N LEU A 2 -52.38 -31.95 -7.94
CA LEU A 2 -51.25 -31.58 -8.83
C LEU A 2 -50.80 -30.10 -8.79
N ALA A 3 -51.65 -29.15 -8.39
CA ALA A 3 -51.30 -27.72 -8.39
C ALA A 3 -50.40 -27.29 -7.21
N LEU A 4 -50.42 -28.03 -6.09
CA LEU A 4 -49.58 -27.74 -4.92
C LEU A 4 -48.12 -28.18 -5.16
N SER A 5 -47.93 -29.29 -5.89
CA SER A 5 -46.62 -29.83 -6.25
C SER A 5 -45.80 -28.83 -7.06
N ASN A 6 -46.41 -28.20 -8.07
CA ASN A 6 -45.70 -27.32 -9.01
C ASN A 6 -45.22 -25.99 -8.37
N LYS A 7 -45.92 -25.49 -7.34
CA LYS A 7 -45.47 -24.31 -6.57
C LYS A 7 -44.30 -24.64 -5.65
N ILE A 8 -44.32 -25.82 -5.02
CA ILE A 8 -43.24 -26.30 -4.14
C ILE A 8 -41.98 -26.58 -4.97
N THR A 9 -42.11 -27.17 -6.16
CA THR A 9 -40.97 -27.39 -7.08
C THR A 9 -40.36 -26.08 -7.57
N ARG A 10 -41.16 -25.06 -7.88
CA ARG A 10 -40.65 -23.72 -8.26
C ARG A 10 -39.95 -23.00 -7.12
N LEU A 11 -40.47 -23.10 -5.89
CA LEU A 11 -39.84 -22.54 -4.69
C LEU A 11 -38.53 -23.25 -4.35
N LEU A 12 -38.47 -24.58 -4.50
CA LEU A 12 -37.24 -25.36 -4.36
C LEU A 12 -36.20 -25.03 -5.44
N LEU A 13 -36.61 -24.84 -6.70
CA LEU A 13 -35.72 -24.42 -7.78
C LEU A 13 -35.19 -22.99 -7.58
N LEU A 14 -36.02 -22.06 -7.10
CA LEU A 14 -35.61 -20.71 -6.74
C LEU A 14 -34.69 -20.71 -5.51
N ALA A 15 -34.97 -21.53 -4.50
CA ALA A 15 -34.11 -21.69 -3.33
C ALA A 15 -32.78 -22.34 -3.71
N LEU A 16 -32.76 -23.32 -4.61
CA LEU A 16 -31.55 -23.94 -5.16
C LEU A 16 -30.76 -23.00 -6.08
N LEU A 17 -31.43 -22.08 -6.81
CA LEU A 17 -30.76 -21.02 -7.58
C LEU A 17 -30.14 -19.97 -6.66
N VAL A 18 -30.83 -19.57 -5.59
CA VAL A 18 -30.31 -18.65 -4.57
C VAL A 18 -29.17 -19.31 -3.78
N LEU A 19 -29.28 -20.60 -3.46
CA LEU A 19 -28.22 -21.39 -2.83
C LEU A 19 -27.04 -21.67 -3.77
N ASN A 20 -27.25 -21.82 -5.09
CA ASN A 20 -26.14 -21.89 -6.06
C ASN A 20 -25.46 -20.53 -6.29
N LEU A 21 -26.21 -19.42 -6.16
CA LEU A 21 -25.64 -18.06 -6.17
C LEU A 21 -24.91 -17.72 -4.87
N GLN A 22 -25.29 -18.34 -3.75
CA GLN A 22 -24.62 -18.17 -2.44
C GLN A 22 -23.55 -19.24 -2.16
N GLY A 23 -23.54 -20.33 -2.91
CA GLY A 23 -22.78 -21.54 -2.61
C GLY A 23 -21.97 -22.04 -3.79
N LYS A 24 -21.08 -21.18 -4.32
CA LYS A 24 -19.84 -21.54 -5.03
C LYS A 24 -19.04 -20.30 -5.45
N GLU A 25 -18.89 -19.33 -4.54
CA GLU A 25 -17.65 -18.56 -4.53
C GLU A 25 -16.56 -19.43 -3.88
N LYS A 26 -16.12 -20.47 -4.60
CA LYS A 26 -14.70 -20.78 -4.55
C LYS A 26 -14.05 -19.64 -5.32
N GLU A 27 -13.92 -18.51 -4.63
CA GLU A 27 -13.02 -17.44 -4.99
C GLU A 27 -11.63 -18.09 -5.11
N HIS A 28 -11.28 -18.55 -6.31
CA HIS A 28 -9.92 -18.34 -6.82
C HIS A 28 -9.77 -16.84 -7.06
N VAL A 29 -9.93 -16.05 -5.99
CA VAL A 29 -9.25 -14.77 -5.92
C VAL A 29 -7.79 -15.18 -5.81
N LEU A 30 -6.97 -14.62 -6.70
CA LEU A 30 -5.53 -14.60 -6.50
C LEU A 30 -5.26 -13.67 -5.32
N THR A 31 -5.76 -14.06 -4.15
CA THR A 31 -5.44 -13.44 -2.90
C THR A 31 -4.03 -13.88 -2.63
N ILE A 32 -3.10 -12.95 -2.79
CA ILE A 32 -1.98 -12.86 -1.87
C ILE A 32 -2.57 -12.44 -0.49
N PHE A 33 -3.54 -13.21 0.01
CA PHE A 33 -3.56 -13.48 1.42
C PHE A 33 -2.32 -14.33 1.58
N ILE A 34 -1.33 -13.80 2.29
CA ILE A 34 -0.46 -14.70 3.00
C ILE A 34 -1.40 -15.40 3.98
N GLN A 35 -1.97 -16.54 3.56
CA GLN A 35 -2.68 -17.44 4.43
C GLN A 35 -1.64 -17.94 5.42
N ILE A 36 -1.48 -17.19 6.52
CA ILE A 36 -0.77 -17.67 7.70
C ILE A 36 -1.78 -18.54 8.43
N ASP A 37 -2.15 -19.67 7.82
CA ASP A 37 -3.11 -20.63 8.37
C ASP A 37 -2.55 -21.29 9.64
N ASN A 38 -1.26 -21.11 9.92
CA ASN A 38 -0.61 -21.60 11.13
C ASN A 38 0.54 -20.67 11.61
N PRO A 39 0.39 -19.95 12.75
CA PRO A 39 1.39 -19.00 13.24
C PRO A 39 2.78 -19.64 13.48
N LYS A 40 2.82 -20.91 13.91
CA LYS A 40 4.07 -21.62 14.24
C LYS A 40 4.88 -22.06 13.02
N GLU A 41 4.24 -22.47 11.92
CA GLU A 41 4.95 -22.83 10.68
C GLU A 41 5.47 -21.59 9.92
N SER A 42 4.76 -20.47 10.03
CA SER A 42 5.16 -19.21 9.37
C SER A 42 6.45 -18.59 9.93
N GLN A 43 6.74 -18.74 11.23
CA GLN A 43 7.94 -18.15 11.86
C GLN A 43 9.26 -18.74 11.33
N ASN A 44 9.22 -19.94 10.74
CA ASN A 44 10.41 -20.60 10.19
C ASN A 44 10.66 -20.32 8.71
N ALA A 45 9.77 -19.58 8.05
CA ALA A 45 9.96 -19.25 6.64
C ALA A 45 11.19 -18.34 6.45
N PRO A 46 11.91 -18.44 5.30
CA PRO A 46 13.11 -17.65 5.04
C PRO A 46 12.94 -16.13 5.23
N PHE A 47 11.74 -15.61 4.94
CA PHE A 47 11.40 -14.20 5.17
C PHE A 47 11.44 -13.82 6.65
N PHE A 48 10.70 -14.53 7.51
CA PHE A 48 10.63 -14.21 8.94
C PHE A 48 11.99 -14.38 9.62
N LYS A 49 12.81 -15.35 9.19
CA LYS A 49 14.19 -15.47 9.66
C LYS A 49 15.05 -14.26 9.31
N ALA A 50 14.99 -13.79 8.05
CA ALA A 50 15.71 -12.60 7.63
C ALA A 50 15.21 -11.35 8.35
N PHE A 51 13.89 -11.21 8.49
CA PHE A 51 13.27 -10.07 9.18
C PHE A 51 13.68 -10.03 10.66
N LYS A 52 13.60 -11.17 11.35
CA LYS A 52 14.05 -11.29 12.73
C LYS A 52 15.53 -10.92 12.89
N ALA A 53 16.39 -11.35 11.97
CA ALA A 53 17.81 -11.02 12.02
C ALA A 53 18.06 -9.50 11.92
N LEU A 54 17.36 -8.81 11.01
CA LEU A 54 17.40 -7.36 10.92
C LEU A 54 16.85 -6.71 12.19
N TYR A 55 15.69 -7.16 12.67
CA TYR A 55 15.03 -6.64 13.86
C TYR A 55 15.90 -6.75 15.12
N ASP A 56 16.45 -7.95 15.39
CA ASP A 56 17.33 -8.20 16.54
C ASP A 56 18.59 -7.34 16.46
N TYR A 57 19.15 -7.16 15.27
CA TYR A 57 20.32 -6.32 15.06
C TYR A 57 19.99 -4.86 15.37
N MET A 58 18.89 -4.33 14.84
CA MET A 58 18.47 -2.96 15.08
C MET A 58 18.12 -2.72 16.55
N GLN A 59 17.43 -3.64 17.23
CA GLN A 59 17.17 -3.53 18.66
C GLN A 59 18.46 -3.45 19.50
N LYS A 60 19.41 -4.37 19.24
CA LYS A 60 20.69 -4.37 19.95
C LYS A 60 21.53 -3.13 19.66
N SER A 61 21.47 -2.65 18.43
CA SER A 61 22.20 -1.46 17.99
C SER A 61 21.60 -0.21 18.63
N SER A 62 20.27 -0.06 18.63
CA SER A 62 19.60 1.07 19.28
C SER A 62 19.94 1.18 20.76
N ALA A 63 19.95 0.06 21.51
CA ALA A 63 20.33 0.09 22.92
C ALA A 63 21.77 0.60 23.13
N LYS A 64 22.71 0.19 22.27
CA LYS A 64 24.10 0.68 22.31
C LYS A 64 24.23 2.13 21.90
N ILE A 65 23.47 2.56 20.89
CA ILE A 65 23.42 3.95 20.45
C ILE A 65 22.91 4.82 21.60
N ASP A 66 21.86 4.39 22.30
CA ASP A 66 21.33 5.10 23.47
C ASP A 66 22.38 5.16 24.59
N ASP A 67 23.11 4.08 24.86
CA ASP A 67 24.22 4.06 25.83
C ASP A 67 25.34 5.04 25.43
N ASP A 68 25.76 5.05 24.16
CA ASP A 68 26.84 5.89 23.62
C ASP A 68 26.47 7.40 23.62
N ILE A 69 25.20 7.72 23.36
CA ILE A 69 24.72 9.11 23.38
C ILE A 69 24.64 9.64 24.82
N ASN A 70 24.29 8.77 25.77
CA ASN A 70 24.17 9.13 27.18
C ASN A 70 25.52 9.06 27.94
N ASP A 71 26.62 8.64 27.29
CA ASP A 71 27.95 8.65 27.90
C ASP A 71 28.41 10.12 28.13
N PRO A 72 28.65 10.54 29.39
CA PRO A 72 29.14 11.88 29.69
C PRO A 72 30.52 12.19 29.10
N ASN A 73 31.25 11.19 28.61
CA ASN A 73 32.55 11.34 27.94
C ASN A 73 32.42 11.34 26.40
N SER A 74 31.21 11.25 25.86
CA SER A 74 30.98 11.30 24.42
C SER A 74 31.49 12.63 23.85
N PRO A 75 32.23 12.62 22.72
CA PRO A 75 32.79 13.84 22.13
C PRO A 75 31.71 14.84 21.67
N ASN A 76 30.44 14.41 21.63
CA ASN A 76 29.29 15.24 21.30
C ASN A 76 28.36 15.31 22.53
N ASN A 77 28.29 16.47 23.18
CA ASN A 77 27.40 16.67 24.32
C ASN A 77 25.91 16.61 23.87
N PRO A 78 25.10 15.64 24.36
CA PRO A 78 23.69 15.50 23.98
C PRO A 78 22.85 16.74 24.34
N ASP A 79 23.23 17.52 25.34
CA ASP A 79 22.51 18.74 25.78
C ASP A 79 22.69 19.92 24.82
N THR A 80 23.66 19.85 23.89
CA THR A 80 23.95 20.93 22.92
C THR A 80 23.91 20.48 21.45
N ALA A 81 24.03 19.18 21.16
CA ALA A 81 24.12 18.63 19.80
C ALA A 81 23.65 17.15 19.69
N TYR A 82 22.44 16.84 20.20
CA TYR A 82 21.86 15.48 20.16
C TYR A 82 21.87 14.84 18.76
N LEU A 83 21.59 15.61 17.70
CA LEU A 83 21.51 15.07 16.33
C LEU A 83 22.87 14.68 15.76
N PRO A 84 23.91 15.55 15.81
CA PRO A 84 25.28 15.13 15.51
C PRO A 84 25.76 13.93 16.32
N ALA A 85 25.42 13.85 17.62
CA ALA A 85 25.75 12.70 18.48
C ALA A 85 25.07 11.40 17.99
N LEU A 86 23.78 11.47 17.69
CA LEU A 86 22.99 10.36 17.16
C LEU A 86 23.55 9.86 15.82
N THR A 87 23.80 10.75 14.87
CA THR A 87 24.42 10.39 13.59
C THR A 87 25.80 9.78 13.78
N TRP A 88 26.61 10.37 14.66
CA TRP A 88 27.94 9.85 14.99
C TRP A 88 27.82 8.40 15.48
N ALA A 89 26.94 8.12 16.43
CA ALA A 89 26.80 6.78 17.01
C ALA A 89 26.26 5.78 15.98
N MET A 90 25.26 6.19 15.20
CA MET A 90 24.58 5.33 14.24
C MET A 90 25.45 4.94 13.04
N ARG A 91 26.47 5.73 12.65
CA ARG A 91 27.26 5.45 11.42
C ARG A 91 27.87 4.05 11.41
N HIS A 92 28.30 3.56 12.58
CA HIS A 92 28.97 2.27 12.76
C HIS A 92 28.04 1.07 12.55
N TYR A 93 26.73 1.31 12.44
CA TYR A 93 25.73 0.26 12.32
C TYR A 93 25.17 0.12 10.89
N THR A 94 25.55 0.99 9.96
CA THR A 94 25.07 0.92 8.56
C THR A 94 25.65 -0.24 7.77
N ASP A 95 26.92 -0.58 8.01
CA ASP A 95 27.62 -1.66 7.30
C ASP A 95 26.94 -3.03 7.45
N ALA A 96 26.32 -3.28 8.61
CA ALA A 96 25.59 -4.53 8.85
C ALA A 96 24.07 -4.38 8.65
N SER A 97 23.46 -3.21 8.88
CA SER A 97 22.01 -3.05 8.66
C SER A 97 21.64 -3.13 7.17
N ILE A 98 22.46 -2.59 6.27
CA ILE A 98 22.23 -2.62 4.82
C ILE A 98 22.12 -4.05 4.28
N PRO A 99 23.11 -4.94 4.43
CA PRO A 99 23.02 -6.30 3.90
C PRO A 99 21.89 -7.11 4.56
N LEU A 100 21.59 -6.87 5.85
CA LEU A 100 20.44 -7.50 6.53
C LEU A 100 19.10 -7.05 5.92
N ALA A 101 18.93 -5.76 5.68
CA ALA A 101 17.70 -5.23 5.08
C ALA A 101 17.55 -5.66 3.60
N LYS A 102 18.65 -5.74 2.84
CA LYS A 102 18.64 -6.36 1.49
C LYS A 102 18.23 -7.83 1.54
N ALA A 103 18.68 -8.58 2.56
CA ALA A 103 18.28 -9.97 2.75
C ALA A 103 16.77 -10.09 3.01
N VAL A 104 16.18 -9.20 3.81
CA VAL A 104 14.72 -9.13 4.01
C VAL A 104 14.00 -8.93 2.67
N ALA A 105 14.38 -7.90 1.91
CA ALA A 105 13.76 -7.58 0.62
C ALA A 105 13.85 -8.76 -0.37
N LYS A 106 14.99 -9.47 -0.40
CA LYS A 106 15.18 -10.66 -1.24
C LYS A 106 14.24 -11.82 -0.88
N GLN A 107 13.80 -11.90 0.37
CA GLN A 107 12.94 -12.99 0.84
C GLN A 107 11.45 -12.71 0.74
N VAL A 108 11.04 -11.49 0.37
CA VAL A 108 9.63 -11.14 0.16
C VAL A 108 8.99 -12.07 -0.88
N PRO A 109 7.96 -12.86 -0.52
CA PRO A 109 7.34 -13.83 -1.41
C PRO A 109 6.84 -13.20 -2.72
N LEU A 110 6.16 -12.05 -2.62
CA LEU A 110 5.61 -11.33 -3.78
C LEU A 110 6.67 -11.00 -4.84
N PHE A 111 7.88 -10.61 -4.42
CA PHE A 111 8.95 -10.22 -5.34
C PHE A 111 9.53 -11.41 -6.11
N LYS A 112 9.32 -12.64 -5.63
CA LYS A 112 9.71 -13.87 -6.33
C LYS A 112 8.72 -14.24 -7.43
N GLU A 113 7.49 -13.73 -7.35
CA GLU A 113 6.45 -13.97 -8.34
C GLU A 113 6.58 -13.08 -9.58
N PHE A 114 7.22 -11.92 -9.45
CA PHE A 114 7.55 -11.07 -10.59
C PHE A 114 8.63 -11.75 -11.45
N LYS A 115 8.35 -11.93 -12.74
CA LYS A 115 9.24 -12.58 -13.71
C LYS A 115 9.67 -11.55 -14.75
N PRO A 116 10.81 -10.86 -14.55
CA PRO A 116 11.29 -9.89 -15.53
C PRO A 116 11.38 -10.50 -16.93
N LYS A 117 10.89 -9.76 -17.93
CA LYS A 117 10.92 -10.15 -19.35
C LYS A 117 12.16 -9.62 -20.07
N ASN A 118 12.85 -8.65 -19.49
CA ASN A 118 14.01 -7.98 -20.05
C ASN A 118 14.84 -7.31 -18.94
N THR A 119 16.03 -6.83 -19.29
CA THR A 119 16.97 -6.16 -18.35
C THR A 119 16.38 -4.92 -17.69
N ARG A 120 15.50 -4.17 -18.37
CA ARG A 120 14.85 -3.00 -17.77
C ARG A 120 13.90 -3.39 -16.64
N GLU A 121 13.14 -4.48 -16.82
CA GLU A 121 12.30 -5.04 -15.75
C GLU A 121 13.12 -5.67 -14.60
N GLU A 122 14.34 -6.14 -14.87
CA GLU A 122 15.26 -6.61 -13.82
C GLU A 122 15.74 -5.44 -12.95
N LEU A 123 16.09 -4.31 -13.57
CA LEU A 123 16.44 -3.06 -12.88
C LEU A 123 15.26 -2.54 -12.05
N PHE A 124 14.05 -2.55 -12.62
CA PHE A 124 12.83 -2.22 -11.88
C PHE A 124 12.65 -3.09 -10.64
N LEU A 125 12.79 -4.42 -10.77
CA LEU A 125 12.63 -5.31 -9.62
C LEU A 125 13.75 -5.11 -8.57
N ALA A 126 14.97 -4.77 -9.00
CA ALA A 126 16.06 -4.41 -8.09
C ALA A 126 15.69 -3.15 -7.30
N HIS A 127 15.19 -2.12 -7.98
CA HIS A 127 14.77 -0.88 -7.34
C HIS A 127 13.57 -1.05 -6.39
N VAL A 128 12.57 -1.88 -6.75
CA VAL A 128 11.49 -2.28 -5.82
C VAL A 128 12.05 -2.90 -4.54
N LYS A 129 13.09 -3.73 -4.64
CA LYS A 129 13.75 -4.34 -3.46
C LYS A 129 14.53 -3.32 -2.63
N ASP A 130 15.17 -2.34 -3.27
CA ASP A 130 15.85 -1.25 -2.56
C ASP A 130 14.84 -0.38 -1.79
N MET A 131 13.69 -0.05 -2.39
CA MET A 131 12.63 0.67 -1.68
C MET A 131 12.03 -0.16 -0.54
N ALA A 132 11.89 -1.48 -0.73
CA ALA A 132 11.45 -2.37 0.34
C ALA A 132 12.48 -2.49 1.47
N MET A 133 13.79 -2.41 1.17
CA MET A 133 14.85 -2.34 2.16
C MET A 133 14.70 -1.08 3.03
N PHE A 134 14.50 0.09 2.42
CA PHE A 134 14.25 1.34 3.18
C PHE A 134 12.99 1.26 4.03
N ASN A 135 11.89 0.73 3.49
CA ASN A 135 10.64 0.53 4.23
C ASN A 135 10.80 -0.43 5.41
N ALA A 136 11.64 -1.48 5.30
CA ALA A 136 11.89 -2.40 6.40
C ALA A 136 12.62 -1.70 7.56
N LEU A 137 13.63 -0.89 7.25
CA LEU A 137 14.37 -0.10 8.22
C LEU A 137 13.43 0.89 8.93
N ASP A 138 12.65 1.64 8.16
CA ASP A 138 11.74 2.66 8.67
C ASP A 138 10.66 2.07 9.59
N LEU A 139 10.00 1.01 9.14
CA LEU A 139 8.92 0.37 9.88
C LEU A 139 9.42 -0.25 11.19
N ILE A 140 10.61 -0.86 11.20
CA ILE A 140 11.20 -1.37 12.44
C ILE A 140 11.40 -0.20 13.41
N VAL A 141 11.98 0.92 12.97
CA VAL A 141 12.24 2.08 13.83
C VAL A 141 10.98 2.66 14.45
N VAL A 142 9.92 2.83 13.66
CA VAL A 142 8.66 3.39 14.15
C VAL A 142 8.04 2.54 15.26
N ASP A 143 8.15 1.21 15.16
CA ASP A 143 7.47 0.27 16.07
C ASP A 143 8.41 -0.41 17.10
N LEU A 144 9.71 -0.08 17.09
CA LEU A 144 10.79 -0.71 17.88
C LEU A 144 10.49 -0.82 19.39
N LEU A 145 9.68 0.09 19.93
CA LEU A 145 9.40 0.22 21.37
C LEU A 145 8.05 -0.37 21.80
N GLU A 146 7.13 -0.65 20.87
CA GLU A 146 5.72 -0.92 21.22
C GLU A 146 5.22 -2.29 20.73
N LYS A 147 5.82 -2.86 19.68
CA LYS A 147 5.26 -4.03 19.00
C LYS A 147 6.24 -5.19 18.90
N LYS A 148 5.68 -6.39 18.75
CA LYS A 148 6.45 -7.64 18.56
C LYS A 148 6.96 -7.73 17.13
N GLU A 149 8.18 -8.23 16.95
CA GLU A 149 8.80 -8.51 15.63
C GLU A 149 7.85 -9.16 14.62
N THR A 150 7.20 -10.27 14.99
CA THR A 150 6.25 -10.96 14.10
C THR A 150 5.06 -10.11 13.62
N PHE A 151 4.65 -9.09 14.38
CA PHE A 151 3.62 -8.16 13.97
C PHE A 151 4.17 -7.23 12.88
N ILE A 152 5.32 -6.61 13.15
CA ILE A 152 6.00 -5.68 12.24
C ILE A 152 6.34 -6.38 10.92
N ALA A 153 6.82 -7.63 10.98
CA ALA A 153 7.10 -8.46 9.81
C ALA A 153 5.86 -8.70 8.93
N ARG A 154 4.68 -8.85 9.54
CA ARG A 154 3.42 -9.03 8.80
C ARG A 154 2.93 -7.73 8.17
N GLU A 155 3.00 -6.63 8.93
CA GLU A 155 2.68 -5.31 8.39
C GLU A 155 3.56 -4.96 7.19
N PHE A 156 4.86 -5.25 7.28
CA PHE A 156 5.79 -5.10 6.17
C PHE A 156 5.32 -5.85 4.91
N LEU A 157 4.93 -7.12 5.05
CA LEU A 157 4.44 -7.92 3.93
C LEU A 157 3.13 -7.36 3.36
N HIS A 158 2.21 -6.91 4.22
CA HIS A 158 0.95 -6.34 3.76
C HIS A 158 1.14 -5.03 3.00
N ILE A 159 2.00 -4.12 3.48
CA ILE A 159 2.32 -2.86 2.80
C ILE A 159 2.85 -3.12 1.39
N ASN A 160 3.82 -4.04 1.27
CA ASN A 160 4.40 -4.38 -0.02
C ASN A 160 3.37 -5.06 -0.95
N ALA A 161 2.47 -5.88 -0.40
CA ALA A 161 1.37 -6.47 -1.18
C ALA A 161 0.38 -5.41 -1.66
N TRP A 162 -0.05 -4.50 -0.78
CA TRP A 162 -0.96 -3.41 -1.10
C TRP A 162 -0.44 -2.51 -2.23
N LEU A 163 0.86 -2.23 -2.22
CA LEU A 163 1.50 -1.38 -3.22
C LEU A 163 1.74 -2.11 -4.55
N TYR A 164 2.38 -3.28 -4.52
CA TYR A 164 2.93 -3.90 -5.73
C TYR A 164 2.09 -5.03 -6.33
N ALA A 165 1.23 -5.71 -5.56
CA ALA A 165 0.47 -6.86 -6.07
C ALA A 165 -0.40 -6.55 -7.30
N PRO A 166 -1.15 -5.44 -7.37
CA PRO A 166 -1.95 -5.10 -8.55
C PRO A 166 -1.10 -4.94 -9.82
N LEU A 167 0.06 -4.27 -9.69
CA LEU A 167 0.98 -4.05 -10.80
C LEU A 167 1.59 -5.37 -11.28
N PHE A 168 2.02 -6.22 -10.34
CA PHE A 168 2.62 -7.52 -10.66
C PHE A 168 1.60 -8.47 -11.30
N ASN A 169 0.35 -8.46 -10.83
CA ASN A 169 -0.72 -9.25 -11.44
C ASN A 169 -1.07 -8.73 -12.84
N ALA A 170 -1.05 -7.41 -13.08
CA ALA A 170 -1.21 -6.84 -14.41
C ALA A 170 -0.05 -7.22 -15.34
N HIS A 171 1.18 -7.22 -14.85
CA HIS A 171 2.37 -7.66 -15.61
C HIS A 171 2.28 -9.13 -16.03
N LYS A 172 1.87 -10.02 -15.10
CA LYS A 172 1.57 -11.43 -15.39
C LYS A 172 0.49 -11.57 -16.49
N ALA A 173 -0.45 -10.64 -16.53
CA ALA A 173 -1.51 -10.57 -17.55
C ALA A 173 -1.10 -9.82 -18.83
N GLY A 174 0.18 -9.45 -18.98
CA GLY A 174 0.72 -8.87 -20.22
C GLY A 174 0.95 -7.36 -20.20
N LEU A 175 0.72 -6.67 -19.08
CA LEU A 175 1.06 -5.25 -18.96
C LEU A 175 2.58 -5.03 -19.09
N ASP A 176 2.97 -3.99 -19.83
CA ASP A 176 4.30 -3.42 -19.80
C ASP A 176 4.41 -2.49 -18.57
N VAL A 177 5.16 -2.93 -17.56
CA VAL A 177 5.29 -2.20 -16.29
C VAL A 177 6.05 -0.89 -16.45
N ILE A 178 7.05 -0.85 -17.34
CA ILE A 178 7.91 0.32 -17.54
C ILE A 178 7.11 1.41 -18.23
N ALA A 179 6.43 1.06 -19.34
CA ALA A 179 5.56 2.00 -20.04
C ALA A 179 4.40 2.51 -19.17
N TYR A 180 3.91 1.70 -18.23
CA TYR A 180 2.91 2.12 -17.26
C TYR A 180 3.47 3.15 -16.26
N LEU A 181 4.64 2.91 -15.67
CA LEU A 181 5.27 3.84 -14.73
C LEU A 181 5.64 5.16 -15.40
N GLU A 182 6.13 5.13 -16.64
CA GLU A 182 6.39 6.35 -17.42
C GLU A 182 5.13 7.21 -17.62
N GLN A 183 3.96 6.58 -17.81
CA GLN A 183 2.70 7.31 -17.92
C GLN A 183 2.28 7.93 -16.59
N LEU A 184 2.40 7.20 -15.49
CA LEU A 184 2.15 7.77 -14.16
C LEU A 184 3.06 8.98 -13.93
N HIS A 185 4.35 8.83 -14.24
CA HIS A 185 5.30 9.92 -14.10
C HIS A 185 4.92 11.15 -14.93
N ARG A 186 4.49 10.98 -16.19
CA ARG A 186 3.99 12.09 -17.02
C ARG A 186 2.78 12.82 -16.42
N LEU A 187 1.93 12.10 -15.67
CA LEU A 187 0.75 12.68 -15.03
C LEU A 187 1.10 13.43 -13.73
N PHE A 188 1.96 12.86 -12.90
CA PHE A 188 2.26 13.37 -11.57
C PHE A 188 3.42 14.37 -11.54
N SER A 189 4.41 14.25 -12.43
CA SER A 189 5.49 15.26 -12.58
C SER A 189 4.97 16.67 -12.89
N LYS A 190 3.78 16.79 -13.50
CA LYS A 190 3.12 18.06 -13.83
C LYS A 190 2.16 18.56 -12.74
N ASN A 191 1.85 17.73 -11.74
CA ASN A 191 0.81 17.96 -10.72
C ASN A 191 1.36 17.73 -9.31
N THR A 192 2.57 18.22 -9.04
CA THR A 192 3.27 18.21 -7.74
C THR A 192 2.63 19.16 -6.73
N ASP A 193 1.32 19.08 -6.54
CA ASP A 193 0.65 19.75 -5.42
C ASP A 193 0.82 18.89 -4.16
N LEU A 194 2.01 18.98 -3.56
CA LEU A 194 2.40 18.33 -2.30
C LEU A 194 1.40 18.61 -1.16
N CYS A 195 0.63 19.71 -1.22
CA CYS A 195 -0.48 19.98 -0.30
C CYS A 195 -1.55 18.88 -0.30
N ARG A 196 -1.81 18.22 -1.44
CA ARG A 196 -2.75 17.07 -1.49
C ARG A 196 -2.23 15.87 -0.70
N ILE A 197 -0.91 15.65 -0.68
CA ILE A 197 -0.27 14.55 0.06
C ILE A 197 -0.30 14.82 1.57
N ASN A 198 -0.11 16.08 2.00
CA ASN A 198 -0.29 16.44 3.42
C ASN A 198 -1.74 16.34 3.90
N ASN A 199 -2.72 16.72 3.06
CA ASN A 199 -4.14 16.51 3.36
C ASN A 199 -4.49 15.01 3.50
N ILE A 200 -3.83 14.16 2.72
CA ILE A 200 -3.94 12.71 2.81
C ILE A 200 -3.39 12.20 4.17
N ARG A 201 -2.24 12.71 4.61
CA ARG A 201 -1.66 12.39 5.93
C ARG A 201 -2.62 12.73 7.06
N ASP A 202 -3.15 13.95 7.05
CA ASP A 202 -3.98 14.47 8.13
C ASP A 202 -5.36 13.77 8.14
N PHE A 203 -5.91 13.44 6.97
CA PHE A 203 -7.11 12.61 6.83
C PHE A 203 -6.90 11.18 7.35
N ASN A 204 -5.80 10.53 6.99
CA ASN A 204 -5.47 9.18 7.47
C ASN A 204 -5.27 9.16 8.98
N ARG A 205 -4.54 10.14 9.53
CA ARG A 205 -4.29 10.28 10.97
C ARG A 205 -5.58 10.45 11.76
N ALA A 206 -6.51 11.28 11.27
CA ALA A 206 -7.81 11.50 11.93
C ALA A 206 -8.67 10.23 12.04
N ARG A 207 -8.43 9.23 11.17
CA ARG A 207 -9.20 7.99 11.09
C ARG A 207 -8.52 6.77 11.70
N ILE A 208 -7.19 6.70 11.66
CA ILE A 208 -6.41 5.68 12.38
C ILE A 208 -6.68 5.77 13.90
N TYR A 209 -6.86 6.98 14.44
CA TYR A 209 -7.21 7.16 15.85
C TYR A 209 -8.74 7.08 16.14
N GLU A 210 -9.58 6.72 15.17
CA GLU A 210 -11.03 6.49 15.39
C GLU A 210 -11.29 5.30 16.33
N GLU A 211 -10.33 4.40 16.52
CA GLU A 211 -10.37 3.30 17.49
C GLU A 211 -10.57 3.80 18.93
N ARG A 212 -10.18 5.05 19.23
CA ARG A 212 -10.39 5.71 20.52
C ARG A 212 -11.76 6.38 20.65
N ARG A 213 -12.58 6.42 19.60
CA ARG A 213 -13.93 6.99 19.61
C ARG A 213 -14.94 5.93 20.04
N LYS A 214 -15.29 5.92 21.32
CA LYS A 214 -16.24 5.01 22.03
C LYS A 214 -17.64 4.86 21.40
N ASN A 215 -17.97 5.58 20.33
CA ASN A 215 -19.32 5.66 19.73
C ASN A 215 -19.45 4.98 18.35
N ILE A 216 -18.47 4.17 17.93
CA ILE A 216 -18.56 3.43 16.66
C ILE A 216 -19.08 2.00 16.92
N VAL A 217 -20.33 1.78 16.49
CA VAL A 217 -21.06 0.49 16.45
C VAL A 217 -20.20 -0.63 15.84
N PRO A 218 -20.32 -1.90 16.30
CA PRO A 218 -19.33 -2.95 16.07
C PRO A 218 -18.93 -3.17 14.59
N HIS A 219 -17.63 -3.41 14.40
CA HIS A 219 -16.93 -3.61 13.14
C HIS A 219 -17.50 -4.77 12.30
N LYS A 220 -18.12 -4.45 11.16
CA LYS A 220 -18.28 -5.44 10.07
C LYS A 220 -16.89 -5.73 9.45
N PRO A 221 -16.56 -6.98 9.07
CA PRO A 221 -15.23 -7.38 8.58
C PRO A 221 -14.63 -6.50 7.47
N PHE A 222 -15.46 -6.00 6.55
CA PHE A 222 -15.03 -5.15 5.45
C PHE A 222 -14.46 -3.78 5.89
N ARG A 223 -14.83 -3.28 7.07
CA ARG A 223 -14.31 -2.03 7.64
C ARG A 223 -12.92 -2.20 8.24
N LYS A 224 -12.65 -3.37 8.80
CA LYS A 224 -11.33 -3.73 9.29
C LYS A 224 -10.32 -3.66 8.14
N ARG A 225 -10.70 -4.14 6.96
CA ARG A 225 -9.87 -4.06 5.76
C ARG A 225 -9.62 -2.63 5.30
N LEU A 226 -10.66 -1.78 5.25
CA LEU A 226 -10.45 -0.37 4.90
C LEU A 226 -9.50 0.34 5.87
N ALA A 227 -9.65 0.11 7.18
CA ALA A 227 -8.76 0.68 8.19
C ALA A 227 -7.31 0.17 8.01
N GLN A 228 -7.15 -1.13 7.76
CA GLN A 228 -5.88 -1.75 7.49
C GLN A 228 -5.20 -1.16 6.24
N ASP A 229 -5.88 -1.11 5.09
CA ASP A 229 -5.34 -0.50 3.87
C ASP A 229 -5.02 1.00 4.05
N MET A 230 -5.79 1.73 4.87
CA MET A 230 -5.48 3.13 5.22
C MET A 230 -4.23 3.24 6.10
N HIS A 231 -4.03 2.31 7.02
CA HIS A 231 -2.82 2.20 7.83
C HIS A 231 -1.60 1.87 6.96
N GLU A 232 -1.74 0.88 6.08
CA GLU A 232 -0.72 0.45 5.12
C GLU A 232 -0.36 1.53 4.09
N ALA A 233 -1.31 2.41 3.74
CA ALA A 233 -1.04 3.57 2.90
C ALA A 233 -0.33 4.71 3.66
N HIS A 234 -0.51 4.79 4.98
CA HIS A 234 0.07 5.85 5.79
C HIS A 234 1.54 5.61 6.13
N ILE A 235 1.91 4.38 6.50
CA ILE A 235 3.27 4.02 6.92
C ILE A 235 4.32 4.37 5.85
N PRO A 236 4.27 3.82 4.62
CA PRO A 236 5.32 4.00 3.63
C PRO A 236 5.28 5.40 3.00
N MET A 237 4.33 6.25 3.40
CA MET A 237 4.31 7.67 3.01
C MET A 237 5.64 8.34 3.37
N GLN A 238 6.29 7.96 4.47
CA GLN A 238 7.62 8.49 4.82
C GLN A 238 8.70 8.13 3.79
N ILE A 239 8.55 6.99 3.11
CA ILE A 239 9.50 6.50 2.10
C ILE A 239 9.19 6.97 0.68
N PHE A 240 7.91 7.10 0.33
CA PHE A 240 7.47 7.40 -1.04
C PHE A 240 6.93 8.80 -1.25
N ALA A 241 6.50 9.52 -0.20
CA ALA A 241 6.13 10.92 -0.33
C ALA A 241 7.37 11.79 -0.17
N HIS A 242 7.68 12.56 -1.23
CA HIS A 242 8.71 13.60 -1.15
C HIS A 242 8.42 14.56 0.00
N HIS A 243 9.49 14.95 0.70
CA HIS A 243 9.45 15.85 1.87
C HIS A 243 8.67 15.32 3.08
N ALA A 244 8.55 14.00 3.22
CA ALA A 244 8.09 13.38 4.46
C ALA A 244 9.24 13.23 5.49
N ASP A 245 8.87 12.91 6.72
CA ASP A 245 9.80 12.74 7.84
C ASP A 245 10.38 11.32 7.81
N TYR A 246 11.48 11.13 7.09
CA TYR A 246 12.21 9.85 7.13
C TYR A 246 12.79 9.60 8.51
N SER A 247 12.82 8.33 8.94
CA SER A 247 13.59 7.95 10.12
C SER A 247 15.08 8.21 9.94
N TYR A 248 15.76 8.54 11.04
CA TYR A 248 17.22 8.76 11.05
C TYR A 248 17.99 7.56 10.47
N TRP A 249 17.54 6.33 10.73
CA TRP A 249 18.15 5.13 10.16
C TRP A 249 18.17 5.14 8.63
N VAL A 250 17.05 5.49 7.99
CA VAL A 250 17.00 5.55 6.52
C VAL A 250 17.90 6.66 6.00
N SER A 251 17.92 7.82 6.65
CA SER A 251 18.78 8.94 6.24
C SER A 251 20.27 8.60 6.29
N ILE A 252 20.73 7.85 7.30
CA ILE A 252 22.13 7.47 7.44
C ILE A 252 22.47 6.34 6.47
N VAL A 253 21.57 5.38 6.26
CA VAL A 253 21.75 4.36 5.21
C VAL A 253 21.86 5.01 3.83
N LEU A 254 21.00 5.99 3.51
CA LEU A 254 21.12 6.77 2.28
C LEU A 254 22.45 7.53 2.23
N ASN A 255 22.88 8.15 3.34
CA ASN A 255 24.19 8.79 3.39
C ASN A 255 25.34 7.83 3.04
N THR A 256 25.31 6.61 3.58
CA THR A 256 26.30 5.57 3.29
C THR A 256 26.24 5.12 1.84
N ILE A 257 25.06 4.88 1.28
CA ILE A 257 24.89 4.46 -0.13
C ILE A 257 25.36 5.55 -1.11
N PHE A 258 25.29 6.82 -0.69
CA PHE A 258 25.63 7.98 -1.49
C PHE A 258 26.97 8.63 -1.07
N ASP A 259 27.85 7.88 -0.40
CA ASP A 259 29.21 8.27 -0.06
C ASP A 259 29.34 9.62 0.69
N GLY A 260 28.47 9.87 1.67
CA GLY A 260 28.58 11.04 2.54
C GLY A 260 27.94 12.32 2.00
N GLY A 261 26.92 12.22 1.14
CA GLY A 261 26.25 13.36 0.52
C GLY A 261 25.41 14.26 1.44
N ILE A 262 25.21 13.89 2.72
CA ILE A 262 24.48 14.70 3.71
C ILE A 262 25.48 15.50 4.57
N ALA A 263 25.30 16.82 4.60
CA ALA A 263 26.12 17.75 5.40
C ALA A 263 25.72 17.73 6.88
N TRP A 264 26.11 16.67 7.59
CA TRP A 264 25.76 16.44 9.00
C TRP A 264 26.29 17.49 9.97
N ASP A 265 27.41 18.13 9.62
CA ASP A 265 28.03 19.23 10.36
C ASP A 265 27.15 20.50 10.40
N GLN A 266 26.22 20.64 9.46
CA GLN A 266 25.30 21.78 9.37
C GLN A 266 24.02 21.57 10.17
N ILE A 267 23.83 20.41 10.79
CA ILE A 267 22.57 20.03 11.45
C ILE A 267 22.60 20.43 12.92
N SER A 268 21.96 21.56 13.24
CA SER A 268 21.82 22.09 14.61
C SER A 268 20.61 21.52 15.35
N ASP A 269 19.54 21.21 14.63
CA ASP A 269 18.25 20.82 15.19
C ASP A 269 17.41 20.04 14.16
N THR A 270 16.24 19.56 14.58
CA THR A 270 15.36 18.71 13.77
C THR A 270 14.77 19.43 12.56
N CYS A 271 14.57 20.74 12.63
CA CYS A 271 14.09 21.56 11.51
C CYS A 271 15.19 21.71 10.46
N VAL A 272 16.42 21.98 10.89
CA VAL A 272 17.57 22.05 9.98
C VAL A 272 17.88 20.68 9.38
N PHE A 273 17.80 19.60 10.17
CA PHE A 273 17.90 18.22 9.66
C PHE A 273 16.92 17.98 8.52
N ARG A 274 15.62 18.28 8.71
CA ARG A 274 14.61 18.10 7.66
C ARG A 274 15.00 18.83 6.38
N ARG A 275 15.42 20.10 6.49
CA ARG A 275 15.80 20.90 5.32
C ARG A 275 17.00 20.31 4.58
N VAL A 276 18.08 20.03 5.31
CA VAL A 276 19.31 19.43 4.74
C VAL A 276 18.99 18.09 4.09
N PHE A 277 18.16 17.27 4.75
CA PHE A 277 17.75 15.98 4.23
C PHE A 277 16.86 16.09 3.00
N TRP A 278 15.90 17.02 2.97
CA TRP A 278 15.08 17.28 1.79
C TRP A 278 15.91 17.77 0.61
N ASP A 279 16.86 18.69 0.83
CA ASP A 279 17.79 19.13 -0.20
C ASP A 279 18.63 17.97 -0.75
N PHE A 280 19.07 17.06 0.12
CA PHE A 280 19.75 15.83 -0.29
C PHE A 280 18.85 14.93 -1.15
N MET A 281 17.60 14.71 -0.73
CA MET A 281 16.63 13.90 -1.47
C MET A 281 16.35 14.51 -2.84
N ASP A 282 16.11 15.81 -2.93
CA ASP A 282 15.82 16.51 -4.18
C ASP A 282 17.00 16.43 -5.17
N LYS A 283 18.23 16.60 -4.69
CA LYS A 283 19.44 16.44 -5.51
C LYS A 283 19.66 15.03 -6.01
N ASN A 284 19.21 14.03 -5.25
CA ASN A 284 19.46 12.62 -5.54
C ASN A 284 18.23 11.86 -6.03
N ILE A 285 17.10 12.53 -6.28
CA ILE A 285 15.84 11.82 -6.51
C ILE A 285 15.90 10.84 -7.67
N GLN A 286 16.54 11.19 -8.77
CA GLN A 286 16.68 10.29 -9.93
C GLN A 286 17.49 9.03 -9.61
N ARG A 287 18.36 9.07 -8.59
CA ARG A 287 19.13 7.93 -8.12
C ARG A 287 18.39 7.13 -7.05
N ILE A 288 17.55 7.79 -6.25
CA ILE A 288 16.76 7.16 -5.17
C ILE A 288 15.51 6.49 -5.73
N ASP A 289 14.82 7.15 -6.66
CA ASP A 289 13.57 6.70 -7.27
C ASP A 289 13.64 6.70 -8.82
N PRO A 290 14.62 6.00 -9.44
CA PRO A 290 14.80 5.96 -10.90
C PRO A 290 13.60 5.41 -11.68
N GLU A 291 12.73 4.63 -11.05
CA GLU A 291 11.52 4.05 -11.67
C GLU A 291 10.23 4.81 -11.33
N HIS A 292 10.33 5.92 -10.60
CA HIS A 292 9.18 6.73 -10.20
C HIS A 292 8.13 5.94 -9.39
N LEU A 293 8.58 5.10 -8.44
CA LEU A 293 7.72 4.34 -7.55
C LEU A 293 6.92 5.24 -6.61
N ALA A 294 7.35 6.49 -6.37
CA ALA A 294 6.54 7.50 -5.70
C ALA A 294 5.22 7.78 -6.46
N ASP A 295 5.26 7.81 -7.80
CA ASP A 295 4.08 8.04 -8.63
C ASP A 295 3.13 6.84 -8.61
N LEU A 296 3.68 5.62 -8.56
CA LEU A 296 2.90 4.41 -8.29
C LEU A 296 2.20 4.52 -6.92
N PHE A 297 2.93 4.87 -5.86
CA PHE A 297 2.35 5.04 -4.53
C PHE A 297 1.21 6.08 -4.55
N ILE A 298 1.42 7.26 -5.12
CA ILE A 298 0.41 8.31 -5.22
C ILE A 298 -0.84 7.83 -5.96
N SER A 299 -0.67 7.10 -7.07
CA SER A 299 -1.80 6.53 -7.84
C SER A 299 -2.64 5.53 -7.04
N ARG A 300 -2.07 4.86 -6.05
CA ARG A 300 -2.76 3.93 -5.14
C ARG A 300 -3.46 4.67 -4.01
N VAL A 301 -2.80 5.68 -3.45
CA VAL A 301 -3.27 6.44 -2.29
C VAL A 301 -4.45 7.35 -2.62
N ILE A 302 -4.44 8.04 -3.76
CA ILE A 302 -5.49 9.01 -4.10
C ILE A 302 -6.89 8.36 -4.17
N PRO A 303 -7.12 7.25 -4.90
CA PRO A 303 -8.43 6.60 -4.93
C PRO A 303 -8.89 6.10 -3.56
N LEU A 304 -7.97 5.58 -2.73
CA LEU A 304 -8.28 5.14 -1.37
C LEU A 304 -8.84 6.29 -0.55
N ASN A 305 -8.14 7.44 -0.54
CA ASN A 305 -8.54 8.60 0.24
C ASN A 305 -9.80 9.28 -0.27
N ARG A 306 -9.98 9.37 -1.60
CA ARG A 306 -11.22 9.92 -2.18
C ARG A 306 -12.46 9.13 -1.74
N ASN A 307 -12.35 7.80 -1.65
CA ASN A 307 -13.49 6.94 -1.35
C ASN A 307 -13.68 6.66 0.16
N ALA A 308 -12.60 6.70 0.96
CA ALA A 308 -12.61 6.38 2.39
C ALA A 308 -13.72 7.07 3.22
N PRO A 309 -13.99 8.39 3.09
CA PRO A 309 -15.05 9.07 3.86
C PRO A 309 -16.44 8.46 3.66
N PHE A 310 -16.72 7.93 2.46
CA PHE A 310 -18.06 7.53 2.05
C PHE A 310 -18.43 6.11 2.51
N TYR A 311 -17.45 5.21 2.73
CA TYR A 311 -17.73 3.86 3.26
C TYR A 311 -18.39 3.87 4.65
N ASN A 312 -18.23 4.95 5.42
CA ASN A 312 -18.92 5.12 6.69
C ASN A 312 -20.44 5.21 6.52
N ARG A 313 -20.91 5.86 5.44
CA ARG A 313 -22.34 6.02 5.11
C ARG A 313 -23.03 4.69 4.80
N LEU A 314 -22.27 3.68 4.38
CA LEU A 314 -22.76 2.35 4.06
C LEU A 314 -22.94 1.41 5.28
N LYS A 315 -22.72 1.89 6.53
CA LYS A 315 -22.69 1.04 7.75
C LYS A 315 -23.84 0.04 7.88
N ASN A 316 -25.04 0.51 7.61
CA ASN A 316 -26.27 -0.23 7.91
C ASN A 316 -26.94 -0.81 6.65
N ASP A 317 -26.29 -0.69 5.49
CA ASP A 317 -26.85 -1.15 4.20
C ASP A 317 -28.30 -0.68 3.95
N ASN A 318 -28.67 0.50 4.47
CA ASN A 318 -29.97 1.11 4.24
C ASN A 318 -30.17 1.26 2.73
N PRO A 319 -31.22 0.69 2.12
CA PRO A 319 -31.33 0.60 0.66
C PRO A 319 -31.23 1.94 -0.06
N LYS A 320 -31.86 3.00 0.48
CA LYS A 320 -31.86 4.33 -0.13
C LYS A 320 -30.48 4.98 -0.03
N ILE A 321 -29.94 5.07 1.19
CA ILE A 321 -28.60 5.65 1.44
C ILE A 321 -27.52 4.91 0.65
N LEU A 322 -27.60 3.58 0.59
CA LEU A 322 -26.65 2.74 -0.13
C LEU A 322 -26.70 3.02 -1.62
N LYS A 323 -27.89 3.02 -2.24
CA LYS A 323 -28.04 3.27 -3.67
C LYS A 323 -27.59 4.67 -4.05
N ASP A 324 -28.02 5.68 -3.30
CA ASP A 324 -27.70 7.08 -3.59
C ASP A 324 -26.19 7.33 -3.40
N THR A 325 -25.59 6.87 -2.29
CA THR A 325 -24.14 7.03 -2.05
C THR A 325 -23.30 6.35 -3.13
N LEU A 326 -23.63 5.12 -3.53
CA LEU A 326 -22.86 4.40 -4.57
C LEU A 326 -23.10 4.96 -5.97
N LYS A 327 -24.25 5.59 -6.21
CA LYS A 327 -24.53 6.30 -7.47
C LYS A 327 -23.74 7.61 -7.56
N ASP A 328 -23.67 8.36 -6.47
CA ASP A 328 -22.97 9.66 -6.40
C ASP A 328 -21.45 9.48 -6.26
N HIS A 329 -20.99 8.31 -5.82
CA HIS A 329 -19.58 7.96 -5.67
C HIS A 329 -19.27 6.58 -6.29
N PRO A 330 -19.44 6.41 -7.61
CA PRO A 330 -19.33 5.10 -8.27
C PRO A 330 -17.93 4.50 -8.22
N THR A 331 -16.89 5.32 -8.02
CA THR A 331 -15.51 4.88 -7.81
C THR A 331 -15.33 3.97 -6.59
N MET A 332 -16.21 4.07 -5.59
CA MET A 332 -16.21 3.15 -4.45
C MET A 332 -16.41 1.68 -4.86
N CYS A 333 -17.10 1.44 -5.97
CA CYS A 333 -17.37 0.12 -6.51
C CYS A 333 -16.13 -0.55 -7.12
N LEU A 334 -15.03 0.19 -7.30
CA LEU A 334 -13.76 -0.32 -7.80
C LEU A 334 -12.93 -1.02 -6.71
N SER A 335 -13.33 -0.90 -5.43
CA SER A 335 -12.70 -1.57 -4.29
C SER A 335 -13.73 -2.41 -3.51
N PRO A 336 -14.28 -3.49 -4.11
CA PRO A 336 -15.35 -4.27 -3.50
C PRO A 336 -14.94 -5.00 -2.21
N LYS A 337 -13.64 -5.19 -1.94
CA LYS A 337 -13.13 -5.67 -0.64
C LYS A 337 -13.58 -4.84 0.57
N TYR A 338 -14.02 -3.60 0.39
CA TYR A 338 -14.57 -2.75 1.46
C TYR A 338 -16.10 -2.75 1.53
N LEU A 339 -16.77 -3.53 0.68
CA LEU A 339 -18.22 -3.52 0.53
C LEU A 339 -18.86 -4.77 1.14
N SER A 340 -20.05 -4.58 1.73
CA SER A 340 -20.94 -5.70 2.06
C SER A 340 -21.40 -6.42 0.79
N PRO A 341 -21.84 -7.70 0.87
CA PRO A 341 -22.41 -8.40 -0.29
C PRO A 341 -23.56 -7.62 -0.97
N LYS A 342 -24.40 -6.97 -0.18
CA LYS A 342 -25.49 -6.12 -0.68
C LYS A 342 -24.97 -4.90 -1.44
N SER A 343 -23.94 -4.24 -0.92
CA SER A 343 -23.29 -3.11 -1.60
C SER A 343 -22.59 -3.55 -2.89
N LYS A 344 -21.90 -4.71 -2.89
CA LYS A 344 -21.32 -5.30 -4.11
C LYS A 344 -22.38 -5.55 -5.19
N GLN A 345 -23.54 -6.10 -4.80
CA GLN A 345 -24.65 -6.33 -5.72
C GLN A 345 -25.22 -5.02 -6.28
N THR A 346 -25.35 -3.97 -5.46
CA THR A 346 -25.78 -2.66 -5.94
C THR A 346 -24.77 -2.04 -6.90
N CYS A 347 -23.47 -2.12 -6.61
CA CYS A 347 -22.41 -1.72 -7.54
C CYS A 347 -22.52 -2.45 -8.89
N LEU A 348 -22.74 -3.76 -8.87
CA LEU A 348 -22.92 -4.55 -10.09
C LEU A 348 -24.14 -4.09 -10.88
N GLN A 349 -25.24 -3.80 -10.19
CA GLN A 349 -26.44 -3.27 -10.83
C GLN A 349 -26.17 -1.91 -11.46
N LEU A 350 -25.53 -0.99 -10.72
CA LEU A 350 -25.17 0.35 -11.21
C LEU A 350 -24.33 0.26 -12.48
N PHE A 351 -23.28 -0.57 -12.50
CA PHE A 351 -22.42 -0.79 -13.67
C PHE A 351 -23.18 -1.40 -14.85
N LYS A 352 -24.07 -2.38 -14.62
CA LYS A 352 -24.90 -2.99 -15.68
C LYS A 352 -25.90 -2.00 -16.28
N THR A 353 -26.54 -1.17 -15.46
CA THR A 353 -27.54 -0.20 -15.92
C THR A 353 -26.97 1.15 -16.29
N GLN A 354 -25.67 1.36 -16.07
CA GLN A 354 -24.97 2.64 -16.27
C GLN A 354 -25.70 3.81 -15.61
N SER A 355 -26.27 3.60 -14.42
CA SER A 355 -27.15 4.57 -13.75
C SER A 355 -26.42 5.49 -12.77
N TYR A 356 -25.18 5.87 -13.10
CA TYR A 356 -24.26 6.74 -12.36
C TYR A 356 -23.53 7.66 -13.36
N ASN A 357 -22.77 8.63 -12.86
CA ASN A 357 -21.96 9.48 -13.73
C ASN A 357 -20.71 8.71 -14.22
N ALA A 358 -20.71 8.28 -15.48
CA ALA A 358 -19.59 7.54 -16.06
C ALA A 358 -18.27 8.33 -16.05
N LYS A 359 -18.34 9.66 -16.03
CA LYS A 359 -17.18 10.55 -15.98
C LYS A 359 -16.33 10.31 -14.73
N ASP A 360 -16.92 9.98 -13.59
CA ASP A 360 -16.17 9.73 -12.35
C ASP A 360 -15.25 8.50 -12.47
N ILE A 361 -15.72 7.47 -13.17
CA ILE A 361 -14.92 6.27 -13.46
C ILE A 361 -13.85 6.56 -14.52
N GLN A 362 -14.19 7.32 -15.57
CA GLN A 362 -13.24 7.76 -16.60
C GLN A 362 -12.11 8.59 -15.99
N GLU A 363 -12.43 9.59 -15.16
CA GLU A 363 -11.44 10.42 -14.48
C GLU A 363 -10.54 9.62 -13.56
N GLN A 364 -11.09 8.66 -12.81
CA GLN A 364 -10.25 7.78 -12.00
C GLN A 364 -9.35 6.91 -12.87
N LEU A 365 -9.85 6.32 -13.96
CA LEU A 365 -9.05 5.54 -14.89
C LEU A 365 -7.94 6.38 -15.54
N GLN A 366 -8.22 7.61 -15.93
CA GLN A 366 -7.23 8.54 -16.47
C GLN A 366 -6.13 8.87 -15.45
N LEU A 367 -6.51 9.04 -14.17
CA LEU A 367 -5.59 9.34 -13.09
C LEU A 367 -4.65 8.17 -12.77
N VAL A 368 -5.19 6.96 -12.65
CA VAL A 368 -4.41 5.80 -12.17
C VAL A 368 -3.89 4.89 -13.28
N ARG A 369 -4.37 5.09 -14.51
CA ARG A 369 -4.09 4.31 -15.74
C ARG A 369 -4.48 2.83 -15.69
N LEU A 370 -4.42 2.18 -14.53
CA LEU A 370 -4.75 0.77 -14.29
C LEU A 370 -5.80 0.66 -13.18
N ILE A 371 -6.96 0.10 -13.52
CA ILE A 371 -7.96 -0.33 -12.51
C ILE A 371 -7.79 -1.82 -12.26
N SER A 372 -7.62 -2.17 -10.99
CA SER A 372 -7.66 -3.54 -10.50
C SER A 372 -8.82 -3.70 -9.52
N ILE A 373 -9.50 -4.85 -9.55
CA ILE A 373 -10.56 -5.22 -8.62
C ILE A 373 -10.00 -6.27 -7.66
N ASP A 374 -9.86 -5.93 -6.38
CA ASP A 374 -9.27 -6.78 -5.34
C ASP A 374 -7.94 -7.44 -5.78
N ASP A 375 -7.06 -6.62 -6.38
CA ASP A 375 -5.72 -6.96 -6.93
C ASP A 375 -5.70 -7.73 -8.26
N SER A 376 -6.85 -8.08 -8.82
CA SER A 376 -6.94 -8.62 -10.17
C SER A 376 -7.02 -7.50 -11.21
N PRO A 377 -6.15 -7.47 -12.23
CA PRO A 377 -6.17 -6.42 -13.24
C PRO A 377 -7.48 -6.48 -14.03
N CYS A 378 -8.06 -5.32 -14.33
CA CYS A 378 -9.36 -5.23 -14.98
C CYS A 378 -9.32 -4.47 -16.31
N VAL A 379 -8.93 -3.20 -16.26
CA VAL A 379 -8.76 -2.33 -17.44
C VAL A 379 -7.56 -1.43 -17.26
N TYR A 380 -6.93 -1.06 -18.37
CA TYR A 380 -5.77 -0.20 -18.43
C TYR A 380 -5.87 0.77 -19.62
N LEU A 381 -5.31 1.96 -19.50
CA LEU A 381 -5.12 2.88 -20.63
C LEU A 381 -3.68 2.83 -21.11
N ASP A 382 -3.49 2.45 -22.37
CA ASP A 382 -2.16 2.40 -22.99
C ASP A 382 -1.56 3.80 -23.20
N PRO A 383 -0.29 3.94 -23.64
CA PRO A 383 0.33 5.26 -23.82
C PRO A 383 -0.39 6.19 -24.81
N LYS A 384 -1.36 5.68 -25.58
CA LYS A 384 -2.18 6.40 -26.55
C LYS A 384 -3.62 6.61 -26.05
N ASP A 385 -3.84 6.44 -24.75
CA ASP A 385 -5.15 6.53 -24.10
C ASP A 385 -6.19 5.53 -24.62
N LYS A 386 -5.72 4.44 -25.24
CA LYS A 386 -6.63 3.38 -25.68
C LYS A 386 -6.88 2.40 -24.55
N LEU A 387 -8.15 2.11 -24.33
CA LEU A 387 -8.60 1.12 -23.36
C LEU A 387 -8.13 -0.28 -23.75
N GLN A 388 -7.44 -0.92 -22.83
CA GLN A 388 -7.04 -2.31 -22.86
C GLN A 388 -7.79 -3.07 -21.77
N ILE A 389 -8.23 -4.28 -22.10
CA ILE A 389 -9.10 -5.09 -21.25
C ILE A 389 -8.34 -6.36 -20.85
N PHE A 390 -8.28 -6.63 -19.55
CA PHE A 390 -7.74 -7.89 -19.05
C PHE A 390 -8.84 -8.93 -18.93
N LYS A 391 -8.53 -10.21 -19.24
CA LYS A 391 -9.49 -11.28 -19.01
C LYS A 391 -9.79 -11.39 -17.51
N SER A 392 -11.07 -11.34 -17.14
CA SER A 392 -11.49 -11.43 -15.74
C SER A 392 -12.76 -12.28 -15.59
N ASN A 393 -12.82 -13.04 -14.50
CA ASN A 393 -14.03 -13.74 -14.06
C ASN A 393 -14.82 -12.92 -13.04
N ASN A 394 -14.31 -11.75 -12.61
CA ASN A 394 -14.99 -10.91 -11.65
C ASN A 394 -16.15 -10.15 -12.33
N ALA A 395 -17.36 -10.31 -11.81
CA ALA A 395 -18.56 -9.74 -12.42
C ALA A 395 -18.57 -8.20 -12.45
N LEU A 396 -17.99 -7.53 -11.45
CA LEU A 396 -17.85 -6.06 -11.46
C LEU A 396 -16.89 -5.62 -12.56
N CYS A 397 -15.77 -6.33 -12.70
CA CYS A 397 -14.81 -6.06 -13.75
C CYS A 397 -15.42 -6.27 -15.15
N GLN A 398 -16.11 -7.38 -15.37
CA GLN A 398 -16.80 -7.64 -16.64
C GLN A 398 -17.87 -6.60 -16.98
N ALA A 399 -18.54 -6.04 -15.96
CA ALA A 399 -19.49 -4.94 -16.15
C ALA A 399 -18.77 -3.63 -16.51
N LEU A 400 -17.69 -3.30 -15.80
CA LEU A 400 -16.83 -2.14 -16.07
C LEU A 400 -16.27 -2.17 -17.51
N GLN A 401 -15.82 -3.34 -17.98
CA GLN A 401 -15.26 -3.55 -19.32
C GLN A 401 -16.25 -3.31 -20.46
N LYS A 402 -17.56 -3.30 -20.18
CA LYS A 402 -18.62 -3.03 -21.15
C LYS A 402 -19.03 -1.55 -21.21
N MET A 403 -18.43 -0.71 -20.37
CA MET A 403 -18.65 0.73 -20.43
C MET A 403 -18.07 1.29 -21.73
N LYS A 404 -18.75 2.30 -22.29
CA LYS A 404 -18.18 3.13 -23.35
C LYS A 404 -17.32 4.19 -22.68
N PHE A 405 -16.00 4.06 -22.85
CA PHE A 405 -15.02 5.02 -22.34
C PHE A 405 -14.83 6.18 -23.30
#